data_AF-A0A5K0W722-F1
#
_entry.id   AF-A0A5K0W722-F1
#
_cell.length_a   1.000
_cell.length_b   1.000
_cell.length_c   1.000
_cell.angle_alpha   90.00
_cell.angle_beta   90.00
_cell.angle_gamma   90.00
#
_symmetry.space_group_name_H-M   'P 1'
#
loop_
_entity.id
_entity.type
_entity.pdbx_description
1 polymer ?
#
loop_
_entity_poly.entity_id
_entity_poly.type
_entity_poly.pdbx_seq_one_letter_code
_entity_poly.pdbx_strand_id
1 'polypeptide(L)' 'LMRCSKSCRLRWTNYLRPGIKRGNFTPHEEGMIIHLQALLGNRYLLNWKLHGLR' A
#
# COMPACT_ATOMS: atom_id res chain seq x y z
N LEU A 1 25.70 -3.17 -0.16
CA LEU A 1 24.36 -3.27 -0.78
C LEU A 1 23.80 -1.85 -0.97
N MET A 2 23.99 -1.24 -2.14
CA MET A 2 23.52 0.14 -2.39
C MET A 2 22.01 0.12 -2.60
N ARG A 3 21.25 0.69 -1.66
CA ARG A 3 19.80 0.87 -1.78
C ARG A 3 19.50 2.36 -1.76
N CYS A 4 18.73 2.86 -2.71
CA CYS A 4 18.29 4.25 -2.69
C CYS A 4 17.29 4.47 -1.54
N SER A 5 17.30 5.67 -0.96
CA SER A 5 16.44 6.04 0.17
C SER A 5 14.96 5.76 -0.11
N LYS A 6 14.53 5.92 -1.36
CA LYS A 6 13.18 5.58 -1.84
C LYS A 6 12.85 4.09 -1.67
N SER A 7 13.76 3.21 -2.08
CA SER A 7 13.56 1.75 -1.94
C SER A 7 13.55 1.32 -0.47
N CYS A 8 14.44 1.88 0.34
CA CYS A 8 14.46 1.61 1.78
C CYS A 8 13.16 2.05 2.46
N ARG A 9 12.67 3.26 2.13
CA ARG A 9 11.41 3.80 2.67
C ARG A 9 10.22 2.93 2.29
N LEU A 10 10.10 2.57 1.00
CA LEU A 10 9.02 1.70 0.51
C LEU A 10 9.04 0.33 1.20
N ARG A 11 10.24 -0.24 1.39
CA ARG A 11 10.40 -1.53 2.09
C ARG A 11 9.98 -1.42 3.56
N TRP A 12 10.32 -0.33 4.22
CA TRP A 12 9.88 -0.09 5.59
C TRP A 12 8.36 0.02 5.68
N THR A 13 7.74 0.89 4.88
CA THR A 13 6.30 1.16 4.96
C THR A 13 5.43 -0.03 4.60
N ASN A 14 5.88 -0.89 3.67
CA ASN A 14 5.06 -1.98 3.15
C ASN A 14 5.35 -3.33 3.80
N TYR A 15 6.54 -3.52 4.38
CA TYR A 15 6.95 -4.83 4.87
C TYR A 15 7.53 -4.84 6.29
N LEU A 16 8.36 -3.87 6.66
CA LEU A 16 9.12 -3.93 7.91
C LEU A 16 8.47 -3.20 9.09
N ARG A 17 7.60 -2.21 8.84
CA ARG A 17 6.95 -1.45 9.91
C ARG A 17 6.12 -2.39 10.81
N PRO A 18 6.32 -2.35 12.14
CA PRO A 18 5.49 -3.10 13.07
C PRO A 18 4.01 -2.72 12.96
N GLY A 19 3.11 -3.70 13.05
CA GLY A 19 1.66 -3.49 12.92
C GLY A 19 1.11 -3.68 11.50
N ILE A 20 1.96 -4.00 10.51
CA ILE A 20 1.48 -4.48 9.21
C ILE A 20 0.95 -5.91 9.39
N LYS A 21 -0.34 -6.10 9.12
CA LYS A 21 -0.95 -7.44 9.07
C LYS A 21 -0.33 -8.22 7.91
N ARG A 22 0.19 -9.41 8.21
CA ARG A 22 0.77 -10.33 7.22
C ARG A 22 -0.14 -11.55 7.12
N GLY A 23 -0.63 -11.84 5.93
CA GLY A 23 -1.60 -12.90 5.69
C GLY A 23 -2.55 -12.53 4.55
N ASN A 24 -3.42 -13.45 4.19
CA ASN A 24 -4.47 -13.20 3.19
C ASN A 24 -5.52 -12.24 3.76
N PHE A 25 -6.19 -11.51 2.87
CA PHE A 25 -7.35 -10.73 3.26
C PHE A 25 -8.49 -11.66 3.66
N THR A 26 -9.26 -11.24 4.65
CA THR A 26 -10.53 -11.89 4.96
C THR A 26 -11.56 -11.56 3.87
N PRO A 27 -12.59 -12.42 3.65
CA PRO A 27 -13.63 -12.14 2.66
C PRO A 27 -14.33 -10.78 2.87
N HIS A 28 -14.42 -10.35 4.13
CA HIS A 28 -14.95 -9.04 4.49
C HIS A 28 -14.03 -7.90 4.03
N GLU A 29 -12.72 -8.01 4.29
CA GLU A 29 -11.73 -7.03 3.81
C GLU A 29 -11.70 -6.97 2.29
N GLU A 30 -11.80 -8.11 1.59
CA GLU A 30 -11.88 -8.17 0.13
C GLU A 30 -13.13 -7.46 -0.40
N GLY A 31 -14.30 -7.72 0.19
CA GLY A 31 -15.54 -7.03 -0.16
C GLY A 31 -15.45 -5.52 0.03
N MET A 32 -14.84 -5.06 1.11
CA MET A 32 -14.58 -3.63 1.34
C MET A 32 -13.63 -3.05 0.30
N ILE A 33 -12.54 -3.75 -0.05
CA ILE A 33 -11.58 -3.31 -1.07
C ILE A 33 -12.28 -3.13 -2.42
N ILE A 34 -13.11 -4.09 -2.84
CA ILE A 34 -13.86 -4.02 -4.10
C ILE A 34 -14.86 -2.86 -4.06
N HIS A 35 -15.59 -2.69 -2.96
CA HIS A 35 -16.55 -1.60 -2.82
C HIS A 35 -15.87 -0.23 -2.89
N LEU A 36 -14.77 -0.05 -2.17
CA LEU A 36 -13.98 1.19 -2.20
C LEU A 36 -13.36 1.44 -3.57
N GLN A 37 -12.90 0.40 -4.26
CA GLN A 37 -12.39 0.49 -5.63
C GLN A 37 -13.49 0.92 -6.61
N ALA A 38 -14.72 0.43 -6.46
CA ALA A 38 -15.84 0.86 -7.29
C ALA A 38 -16.21 2.33 -7.06
N LEU A 39 -16.15 2.81 -5.80
CA LEU A 39 -16.48 4.19 -5.44
C LEU A 39 -15.38 5.19 -5.79
N LEU A 40 -14.11 4.83 -5.54
CA LEU A 40 -12.97 5.75 -5.64
C LEU A 40 -12.10 5.50 -6.89
N GLY A 41 -12.27 4.37 -7.57
CA GLY A 41 -11.39 3.96 -8.66
C GLY A 41 -9.93 3.85 -8.23
N ASN A 42 -9.00 4.04 -9.18
CA ASN A 42 -7.55 3.94 -8.94
C ASN A 42 -6.95 5.14 -8.15
N ARG A 43 -7.77 5.93 -7.45
CA ARG A 43 -7.33 7.08 -6.64
C ARG A 43 -6.33 6.68 -5.57
N TYR A 44 -6.42 5.46 -5.03
CA TYR A 44 -5.44 4.95 -4.09
C TYR A 44 -4.04 4.93 -4.73
N LEU A 45 -3.87 4.22 -5.86
CA LEU A 45 -2.60 4.19 -6.62
C LEU A 45 -2.14 5.57 -7.09
N LEU A 46 -3.06 6.48 -7.40
CA LEU A 46 -2.74 7.85 -7.77
C LEU A 46 -2.16 8.64 -6.59
N ASN A 47 -2.72 8.48 -5.39
CA ASN A 47 -2.20 9.09 -4.16
C ASN A 47 -0.80 8.56 -3.82
N TRP A 48 -0.51 7.27 -4.05
CA TRP A 48 0.84 6.73 -3.91
C TRP A 48 1.84 7.37 -4.90
N LYS A 49 1.38 7.80 -6.07
CA LYS A 49 2.22 8.55 -7.04
C LYS A 49 2.39 10.02 -6.66
N LEU A 50 1.35 10.66 -6.12
CA LEU A 50 1.33 12.09 -5.77
C LEU A 50 2.09 12.39 -4.47
N HIS A 51 2.04 11.51 -3.46
CA HIS A 51 2.77 11.67 -2.20
C HIS A 51 4.28 11.36 -2.28
N GLY A 52 4.86 11.37 -3.49
CA GLY A 52 6.29 11.59 -3.63
C GLY A 52 7.16 10.56 -2.91
N LEU A 53 7.06 9.29 -3.32
CA LEU A 53 8.31 8.56 -3.56
C LEU A 53 8.95 9.12 -4.85
N ARG A 54 9.31 10.41 -4.87
CA ARG A 54 10.22 10.99 -5.85
C ARG A 54 11.52 11.30 -5.13
#